data_AF-A0A0C9W6P0-F1
#
_entry.id   AF-A0A0C9W6P0-F1
#
_cell.length_a   1.000
_cell.length_b   1.000
_cell.length_c   1.000
_cell.angle_alpha   90.00
_cell.angle_beta   90.00
_cell.angle_gamma   90.00
#
_symmetry.space_group_name_H-M   'P 1'
#
loop_
_entity.id
_entity.type
_entity.pdbx_description
1 polymer ?
#
loop_
_entity_poly.entity_id
_entity_poly.type
_entity_poly.pdbx_seq_one_letter_code
_entity_poly.pdbx_strand_id
1 'polypeptide(L)'
;LTTAEAVTIAQQLVNRQTTKTQLINDGFSRYSLNSKDDLPPWFLDDEAKFYKPNIPVTKEAIAALRARQRALDARPIKKIAEAKGRKKMRAAQRLEKAMKKAEGVNATADMTEREKAQQIEKLMKKGVAKGKQKKEVSVVVAKGAHKGIKGRPKGVKGRYTMVDARMRKEVRAPCSHPRTLDLSVITDAS
;
A
#
# COMPACT_ATOMS: atom_id res chain seq x y z
N LEU A 1 2.98 -23.79 11.11
CA LEU A 1 3.36 -22.35 11.14
C LEU A 1 2.23 -21.53 10.53
N THR A 2 1.41 -20.91 11.37
CA THR A 2 0.20 -20.17 10.98
C THR A 2 0.38 -18.66 11.11
N THR A 3 1.27 -18.19 11.98
CA THR A 3 1.55 -16.76 12.20
C THR A 3 2.73 -16.29 11.35
N ALA A 4 2.73 -14.99 11.00
CA ALA A 4 3.82 -14.40 10.22
C ALA A 4 5.15 -14.44 10.99
N GLU A 5 5.13 -14.20 12.30
CA GLU A 5 6.30 -14.21 13.20
C GLU A 5 6.98 -15.59 13.25
N ALA A 6 6.20 -16.66 13.30
CA ALA A 6 6.75 -18.00 13.30
C ALA A 6 7.40 -18.35 11.95
N VAL A 7 6.83 -17.85 10.85
CA VAL A 7 7.42 -18.03 9.51
C VAL A 7 8.72 -17.21 9.38
N THR A 8 8.80 -16.02 9.96
CA THR A 8 10.02 -15.21 9.92
C THR A 8 11.15 -15.85 10.71
N ILE A 9 10.87 -16.34 11.91
CA ILE A 9 11.84 -17.08 12.73
C ILE A 9 12.33 -18.32 11.98
N ALA A 10 11.40 -19.10 11.40
CA ALA A 10 11.75 -20.27 10.60
C ALA A 10 12.64 -19.90 9.41
N GLN A 11 12.36 -18.79 8.73
CA GLN A 11 13.15 -18.32 7.60
C GLN A 11 14.56 -17.86 8.03
N GLN A 12 14.68 -17.16 9.16
CA GLN A 12 15.98 -16.78 9.73
C GLN A 12 16.84 -18.00 10.06
N LEU A 13 16.22 -19.05 10.59
CA LEU A 13 16.91 -20.32 10.87
C LEU A 13 17.35 -21.04 9.58
N VAL A 14 16.49 -21.08 8.56
CA VAL A 14 16.81 -21.68 7.25
C VAL A 14 17.96 -20.91 6.57
N ASN A 15 17.93 -19.58 6.63
CA ASN A 15 18.96 -18.71 6.08
C ASN A 15 20.25 -18.70 6.93
N ARG A 16 20.30 -19.46 8.03
CA ARG A 16 21.41 -19.50 9.00
C ARG A 16 21.78 -18.13 9.57
N GLN A 17 20.82 -17.21 9.64
CA GLN A 17 21.01 -15.89 10.27
C GLN A 17 21.00 -16.00 11.79
N THR A 18 20.22 -16.95 12.32
CA THR A 18 20.14 -17.26 13.76
C THR A 18 20.52 -18.71 14.00
N THR A 19 21.24 -18.96 15.08
CA THR A 19 21.56 -20.32 15.54
C THR A 19 20.49 -20.85 16.48
N LYS A 20 20.47 -22.17 16.68
CA LYS A 20 19.55 -22.81 17.64
C LYS A 20 19.74 -22.26 19.07
N THR A 21 20.97 -21.98 19.47
CA THR A 21 21.29 -21.45 20.80
C THR A 21 20.78 -20.02 20.97
N GLN A 22 20.94 -19.17 19.95
CA GLN A 22 20.39 -17.81 19.95
C GLN A 22 18.85 -17.83 20.02
N LEU A 23 18.20 -18.73 19.29
CA LEU A 23 16.75 -18.87 19.34
C LEU A 23 16.23 -19.26 20.75
N ILE A 24 16.97 -20.13 21.45
CA ILE A 24 16.63 -20.53 22.82
C ILE A 24 16.76 -19.33 23.76
N ASN A 25 17.82 -18.55 23.62
CA ASN A 25 18.03 -17.33 24.41
C ASN A 25 16.93 -16.29 24.14
N ASP A 26 16.56 -16.06 22.88
CA ASP A 26 15.46 -15.17 22.49
C ASP A 26 14.09 -15.66 22.99
N GLY A 27 13.96 -16.97 23.21
CA GLY A 27 12.76 -17.59 23.78
C GLY A 27 12.49 -17.21 25.24
N PHE A 28 13.54 -16.84 26.00
CA PHE A 28 13.41 -16.35 27.37
C PHE A 28 12.96 -14.88 27.38
N SER A 29 11.65 -14.69 27.22
CA SER A 29 10.99 -13.38 27.31
C SER A 29 10.40 -13.13 28.70
N ARG A 30 9.90 -11.91 28.93
CA ARG A 30 9.14 -11.51 30.14
C ARG A 30 8.00 -12.49 30.50
N TYR A 31 7.49 -13.24 29.53
CA TYR A 31 6.32 -14.10 29.65
C TYR A 31 6.67 -15.60 29.69
N SER A 32 7.96 -15.95 29.83
CA SER A 32 8.44 -17.34 29.72
C SER A 32 8.17 -18.24 30.93
N LEU A 33 7.96 -17.66 32.12
CA LEU A 33 7.79 -18.38 33.39
C LEU A 33 6.35 -18.29 33.96
N ASN A 34 5.36 -18.02 33.11
CA ASN A 34 3.96 -17.97 33.52
C ASN A 34 3.37 -19.40 33.58
N SER A 35 3.14 -19.91 34.79
CA SER A 35 2.40 -21.17 34.99
C SER A 35 0.92 -20.99 34.60
N LYS A 36 0.42 -21.86 33.72
CA LYS A 36 -0.95 -21.77 33.16
C LYS A 36 -1.90 -22.84 33.70
N ASP A 37 -1.44 -23.62 34.67
CA ASP A 37 -2.19 -24.72 35.23
C ASP A 37 -3.24 -24.18 36.21
N ASP A 38 -4.50 -24.61 36.06
CA ASP A 38 -5.68 -24.27 36.85
C ASP A 38 -6.30 -22.85 36.72
N LEU A 39 -6.06 -22.14 35.61
CA LEU A 39 -6.69 -20.82 35.39
C LEU A 39 -8.00 -20.91 34.57
N PRO A 40 -9.01 -20.05 34.87
CA PRO A 40 -10.24 -19.99 34.08
C PRO A 40 -10.00 -19.68 32.59
N PRO A 41 -10.80 -20.24 31.67
CA PRO A 41 -10.59 -20.08 30.24
C PRO A 41 -10.70 -18.63 29.77
N TRP A 42 -11.55 -17.82 30.41
CA TRP A 42 -11.69 -16.40 30.10
C TRP A 42 -10.42 -15.61 30.41
N PHE A 43 -9.64 -16.02 31.43
CA PHE A 43 -8.37 -15.38 31.78
C PHE A 43 -7.29 -15.76 30.76
N LEU A 44 -7.22 -17.02 30.35
CA LEU A 44 -6.27 -17.50 29.34
C LEU A 44 -6.52 -16.86 27.97
N ASP A 45 -7.80 -16.68 27.58
CA ASP A 45 -8.17 -16.02 26.33
C ASP A 45 -7.78 -14.54 26.31
N ASP A 46 -7.83 -13.88 27.46
CA ASP A 46 -7.44 -12.48 27.59
C ASP A 46 -5.91 -12.32 27.62
N GLU A 47 -5.23 -13.17 28.40
CA GLU A 47 -3.77 -13.28 28.42
C GLU A 47 -3.25 -13.54 26.99
N ALA A 48 -3.83 -14.48 26.24
CA ALA A 48 -3.41 -14.82 24.89
C ALA A 48 -3.57 -13.67 23.87
N LYS A 49 -4.41 -12.65 24.13
CA LYS A 49 -4.55 -11.48 23.25
C LYS A 49 -3.44 -10.47 23.49
N PHE A 50 -3.12 -10.20 24.76
CA PHE A 50 -2.21 -9.13 25.16
C PHE A 50 -0.77 -9.60 25.39
N TYR A 51 -0.56 -10.86 25.77
CA TYR A 51 0.75 -11.44 26.02
C TYR A 51 1.37 -11.96 24.71
N LYS A 52 1.75 -11.03 23.82
CA LYS A 52 2.49 -11.35 22.60
C LYS A 52 3.73 -10.47 22.45
N PRO A 53 4.92 -11.05 22.31
CA PRO A 53 6.10 -10.27 21.96
C PRO A 53 5.99 -9.78 20.51
N ASN A 54 6.24 -8.49 20.29
CA ASN A 54 6.21 -7.89 18.95
C ASN A 54 7.48 -8.25 18.17
N ILE A 55 7.48 -9.38 17.48
CA ILE A 55 8.61 -9.83 16.67
C ILE A 55 8.59 -9.12 15.32
N PRO A 56 9.72 -8.55 14.84
CA PRO A 56 9.75 -7.86 13.55
C PRO A 56 9.48 -8.83 12.39
N VAL A 57 8.49 -8.48 11.55
CA VAL A 57 8.07 -9.33 10.43
C VAL A 57 8.70 -8.95 9.09
N THR A 58 9.10 -9.96 8.30
CA THR A 58 9.64 -9.77 6.94
C THR A 58 8.55 -9.83 5.87
N LYS A 59 8.76 -9.12 4.75
CA LYS A 59 7.83 -9.14 3.61
C LYS A 59 7.74 -10.53 2.96
N GLU A 60 8.85 -11.27 2.98
CA GLU A 60 8.97 -12.61 2.39
C GLU A 60 8.13 -13.62 3.16
N ALA A 61 8.16 -13.58 4.48
CA ALA A 61 7.32 -14.44 5.32
C ALA A 61 5.82 -14.21 5.08
N ILE A 62 5.40 -12.94 4.96
CA ILE A 62 4.01 -12.60 4.63
C ILE A 62 3.63 -13.10 3.23
N ALA A 63 4.54 -12.99 2.26
CA ALA A 63 4.33 -13.50 0.91
C ALA A 63 4.18 -15.02 0.89
N ALA A 64 5.01 -15.75 1.63
CA ALA A 64 4.94 -17.20 1.78
C ALA A 64 3.63 -17.65 2.44
N LEU A 65 3.20 -16.97 3.50
CA LEU A 65 1.93 -17.25 4.17
C LEU A 65 0.75 -17.01 3.22
N ARG A 66 0.74 -15.88 2.51
CA ARG A 66 -0.29 -15.58 1.50
C ARG A 66 -0.29 -16.58 0.34
N ALA A 67 0.88 -17.09 -0.05
CA ALA A 67 0.98 -18.12 -1.08
C ALA A 67 0.36 -19.44 -0.60
N ARG A 68 0.64 -19.85 0.64
CA ARG A 68 -0.01 -21.01 1.27
C ARG A 68 -1.52 -20.83 1.37
N GLN A 69 -1.99 -19.68 1.86
CA GLN A 69 -3.42 -19.39 1.93
C GLN A 69 -4.06 -19.43 0.54
N ARG A 70 -3.40 -18.88 -0.48
CA ARG A 70 -3.89 -18.92 -1.86
C ARG A 70 -3.92 -20.33 -2.45
N ALA A 71 -2.99 -21.21 -2.05
CA ALA A 71 -2.99 -22.60 -2.46
C ALA A 71 -4.18 -23.37 -1.86
N LEU A 72 -4.53 -23.06 -0.61
CA LEU A 72 -5.72 -23.60 0.06
C LEU A 72 -7.02 -23.01 -0.51
N ASP A 73 -7.03 -21.70 -0.76
CA ASP A 73 -8.14 -20.99 -1.40
C ASP A 73 -8.13 -21.26 -2.91
N ALA A 74 -8.46 -22.49 -3.31
CA ALA A 74 -8.67 -22.84 -4.71
C ALA A 74 -9.76 -21.92 -5.28
N ARG A 75 -9.37 -20.92 -6.07
CA ARG A 75 -10.33 -20.04 -6.77
C ARG A 75 -11.02 -20.90 -7.84
N PRO A 76 -12.29 -21.31 -7.67
CA PRO A 76 -12.90 -22.24 -8.60
C PRO A 76 -13.06 -21.56 -9.97
N ILE A 77 -12.94 -22.34 -11.05
CA ILE A 77 -12.99 -21.87 -12.44
C ILE A 77 -14.23 -20.99 -12.68
N LYS A 78 -15.38 -21.40 -12.11
CA LYS A 78 -16.64 -20.64 -12.14
C LYS A 78 -16.50 -19.22 -11.59
N LYS A 79 -15.84 -19.04 -10.43
CA LYS A 79 -15.67 -17.71 -9.81
C LYS A 79 -14.67 -16.83 -10.57
N ILE A 80 -13.67 -17.43 -11.22
CA ILE A 80 -12.75 -16.71 -12.10
C ILE A 80 -13.51 -16.20 -13.35
N ALA A 81 -14.33 -17.06 -13.96
CA ALA A 81 -15.16 -16.69 -15.10
C ALA A 81 -16.18 -15.61 -14.73
N GLU A 82 -16.86 -15.74 -13.59
CA GLU A 82 -17.80 -14.74 -13.08
C GLU A 82 -17.10 -13.39 -12.84
N ALA A 83 -15.91 -13.38 -12.23
CA ALA A 83 -15.14 -12.17 -12.01
C ALA A 83 -14.70 -11.50 -13.33
N LYS A 84 -14.27 -12.29 -14.33
CA LYS A 84 -13.97 -11.78 -15.68
C LYS A 84 -15.23 -11.22 -16.36
N GLY A 85 -16.37 -11.92 -16.24
CA GLY A 85 -17.67 -11.48 -16.75
C GLY A 85 -18.13 -10.16 -16.13
N ARG A 86 -18.09 -10.03 -14.80
CA ARG A 86 -18.40 -8.78 -14.09
C ARG A 86 -17.50 -7.62 -14.53
N LYS A 87 -16.20 -7.87 -14.75
CA LYS A 87 -15.28 -6.84 -15.28
C LYS A 87 -15.64 -6.42 -16.71
N LYS A 88 -15.99 -7.37 -17.59
CA LYS A 88 -16.45 -7.08 -18.97
C LYS A 88 -17.76 -6.30 -18.97
N MET A 89 -18.75 -6.73 -18.19
CA MET A 89 -20.04 -6.04 -18.06
C MET A 89 -19.88 -4.61 -17.53
N ARG A 90 -19.05 -4.39 -16.50
CA ARG A 90 -18.73 -3.02 -16.04
C ARG A 90 -18.07 -2.15 -17.11
N ALA A 91 -17.26 -2.74 -17.99
CA ALA A 91 -16.66 -2.02 -19.11
C ALA A 91 -17.68 -1.71 -20.20
N ALA A 92 -18.53 -2.66 -20.57
CA ALA A 92 -19.62 -2.47 -21.53
C ALA A 92 -20.61 -1.40 -21.06
N GLN A 93 -21.07 -1.47 -19.81
CA GLN A 93 -21.97 -0.46 -19.22
C GLN A 93 -21.36 0.95 -19.22
N ARG A 94 -20.03 1.08 -19.10
CA ARG A 94 -19.36 2.38 -19.20
C ARG A 94 -19.39 2.94 -20.62
N LEU A 95 -19.24 2.08 -21.62
CA LEU A 95 -19.32 2.46 -23.03
C LEU A 95 -20.76 2.78 -23.43
N GLU A 96 -21.75 1.97 -23.03
CA GLU A 96 -23.17 2.24 -23.27
C GLU A 96 -23.60 3.57 -22.65
N LYS A 97 -23.19 3.85 -21.40
CA LYS A 97 -23.44 5.15 -20.76
C LYS A 97 -22.76 6.30 -21.50
N ALA A 98 -21.62 6.06 -22.14
CA ALA A 98 -20.94 7.06 -22.94
C ALA A 98 -21.67 7.29 -24.28
N MET A 99 -22.12 6.23 -24.95
CA MET A 99 -22.90 6.32 -26.19
C MET A 99 -24.22 7.06 -25.96
N LYS A 100 -25.01 6.67 -24.95
CA LYS A 100 -26.28 7.35 -24.61
C LYS A 100 -26.11 8.84 -24.30
N LYS A 101 -24.99 9.21 -23.67
CA LYS A 101 -24.67 10.61 -23.39
C LYS A 101 -24.19 11.35 -24.64
N ALA A 102 -23.49 10.68 -25.56
CA ALA A 102 -23.10 11.26 -26.84
C ALA A 102 -24.32 11.52 -27.73
N GLU A 103 -25.28 10.59 -27.76
CA GLU A 103 -26.57 10.76 -28.44
C GLU A 103 -27.35 11.95 -27.85
N GLY A 104 -27.41 12.07 -26.53
CA GLY A 104 -28.05 13.21 -25.86
C GLY A 104 -27.40 14.57 -26.21
N VAL A 105 -26.07 14.61 -26.35
CA VAL A 105 -25.34 15.83 -26.78
C VAL A 105 -25.56 16.14 -28.27
N ASN A 106 -25.81 15.12 -29.09
CA ASN A 106 -26.13 15.33 -30.50
C ASN A 106 -27.52 15.96 -30.67
N ALA A 107 -28.49 15.57 -29.83
CA ALA A 107 -29.87 16.06 -29.86
C ALA A 107 -30.05 17.50 -29.33
N THR A 108 -29.10 18.04 -28.56
CA THR A 108 -29.18 19.44 -28.09
C THR A 108 -28.94 20.42 -29.23
N ALA A 109 -29.89 21.32 -29.49
CA ALA A 109 -29.83 22.31 -30.58
C ALA A 109 -28.97 23.54 -30.25
N ASP A 110 -28.66 23.79 -28.98
CA ASP A 110 -28.04 25.04 -28.50
C ASP A 110 -26.52 25.13 -28.68
N MET A 111 -25.88 24.14 -29.33
CA MET A 111 -24.41 24.03 -29.45
C MET A 111 -23.95 24.03 -30.91
N THR A 112 -22.81 24.66 -31.18
CA THR A 112 -22.18 24.60 -32.51
C THR A 112 -21.69 23.18 -32.84
N GLU A 113 -21.72 22.78 -34.10
CA GLU A 113 -21.33 21.42 -34.55
C GLU A 113 -19.90 21.03 -34.12
N ARG A 114 -18.98 22.00 -34.14
CA ARG A 114 -17.59 21.82 -33.70
C ARG A 114 -17.50 21.50 -32.20
N GLU A 115 -18.31 22.14 -31.38
CA GLU A 115 -18.34 21.90 -29.94
C GLU A 115 -19.03 20.57 -29.60
N LYS A 116 -20.08 20.20 -30.34
CA LYS A 116 -20.71 18.86 -30.25
C LYS A 116 -19.69 17.76 -30.52
N ALA A 117 -18.94 17.86 -31.62
CA ALA A 117 -17.90 16.89 -31.97
C ALA A 117 -16.82 16.76 -30.87
N GLN A 118 -16.36 17.89 -30.32
CA GLN A 118 -15.38 17.88 -29.23
C GLN A 118 -15.95 17.28 -27.92
N GLN A 119 -17.23 17.50 -27.63
CA GLN A 119 -17.88 16.94 -26.45
C GLN A 119 -18.08 15.43 -26.61
N ILE A 120 -18.54 14.96 -27.77
CA ILE A 120 -18.66 13.53 -28.10
C ILE A 120 -17.30 12.84 -27.98
N GLU A 121 -16.25 13.43 -28.55
CA GLU A 121 -14.89 12.89 -28.48
C GLU A 121 -14.40 12.76 -27.03
N LYS A 122 -14.62 13.79 -26.20
CA LYS A 122 -14.29 13.75 -24.76
C LYS A 122 -15.07 12.68 -24.01
N LEU A 123 -16.32 12.42 -24.40
CA LEU A 123 -17.22 11.50 -23.73
C LEU A 123 -16.90 10.04 -24.09
N MET A 124 -16.59 9.78 -25.36
CA MET A 124 -16.07 8.49 -25.85
C MET A 124 -14.70 8.17 -25.25
N LYS A 125 -13.78 9.15 -25.20
CA LYS A 125 -12.47 9.00 -24.51
C LYS A 125 -12.63 8.63 -23.03
N LYS A 126 -13.66 9.13 -22.34
CA LYS A 126 -13.96 8.77 -20.95
C LYS A 126 -14.55 7.36 -20.81
N GLY A 127 -15.32 6.87 -21.78
CA GLY A 127 -15.88 5.52 -21.80
C GLY A 127 -14.84 4.43 -22.09
N VAL A 128 -13.90 4.71 -23.00
CA VAL A 128 -12.86 3.75 -23.44
C VAL A 128 -11.66 3.71 -22.50
N ALA A 129 -11.35 4.80 -21.77
CA ALA A 129 -10.15 4.86 -20.93
C ALA A 129 -10.19 3.86 -19.77
N LYS A 130 -9.39 2.80 -19.86
CA LYS A 130 -9.04 1.90 -18.75
C LYS A 130 -8.14 2.62 -17.75
N GLY A 131 -8.74 3.47 -16.91
CA GLY A 131 -8.02 4.23 -15.89
C GLY A 131 -7.12 5.28 -16.52
N LYS A 132 -7.40 6.56 -16.28
CA LYS A 132 -6.48 7.61 -16.72
C LYS A 132 -5.12 7.33 -16.07
N GLN A 133 -4.09 7.12 -16.89
CA GLN A 133 -2.71 7.08 -16.43
C GLN A 133 -2.50 8.33 -15.57
N LYS A 134 -2.05 8.14 -14.32
CA LYS A 134 -1.78 9.25 -13.42
C LYS A 134 -0.75 10.12 -14.14
N LYS A 135 -1.15 11.33 -14.54
CA LYS A 135 -0.25 12.27 -15.20
C LYS A 135 0.93 12.46 -14.26
N GLU A 136 2.13 12.22 -14.79
CA GLU A 136 3.38 12.37 -14.05
C GLU A 136 3.44 13.76 -13.44
N VAL A 137 3.75 13.82 -12.15
CA VAL A 137 3.85 15.09 -11.43
C VAL A 137 5.22 15.66 -11.74
N SER A 138 5.25 16.81 -12.42
CA SER A 138 6.49 17.49 -12.74
C SER A 138 7.12 18.06 -11.48
N VAL A 139 8.36 17.67 -11.19
CA VAL A 139 9.13 18.17 -10.05
C VAL A 139 9.87 19.44 -10.48
N VAL A 140 9.60 20.56 -9.81
CA VAL A 140 10.25 21.84 -10.10
C VAL A 140 11.16 22.19 -8.94
N VAL A 141 12.44 22.39 -9.20
CA VAL A 141 13.39 22.81 -8.15
C VAL A 141 13.26 24.32 -7.94
N ALA A 142 13.05 24.75 -6.70
CA ALA A 142 12.96 26.16 -6.31
C ALA A 142 14.34 26.85 -6.30
N LYS A 143 14.99 26.96 -7.47
CA LYS A 143 16.28 27.66 -7.66
C LYS A 143 16.14 28.79 -8.68
N GLY A 144 16.89 29.87 -8.46
CA GLY A 144 16.96 31.02 -9.38
C GLY A 144 15.58 31.62 -9.65
N ALA A 145 15.19 31.66 -10.92
CA ALA A 145 13.90 32.22 -11.38
C ALA A 145 12.67 31.56 -10.75
N HIS A 146 12.79 30.32 -10.22
CA HIS A 146 11.69 29.59 -9.58
C HIS A 146 11.66 29.71 -8.05
N LYS A 147 12.53 30.54 -7.45
CA LYS A 147 12.60 30.75 -6.01
C LYS A 147 11.64 31.87 -5.58
N GLY A 148 10.81 31.61 -4.56
CA GLY A 148 9.92 32.63 -3.98
C GLY A 148 8.72 33.02 -4.86
N ILE A 149 8.44 32.25 -5.92
CA ILE A 149 7.23 32.47 -6.73
C ILE A 149 6.00 32.10 -5.89
N LYS A 150 5.07 33.05 -5.70
CA LYS A 150 3.77 32.79 -5.05
C LYS A 150 2.77 32.05 -5.94
N GLY A 151 2.96 32.12 -7.26
CA GLY A 151 2.16 31.44 -8.29
C GLY A 151 2.85 30.25 -8.98
N ARG A 152 2.27 29.84 -10.11
CA ARG A 152 2.77 28.71 -10.89
C ARG A 152 4.09 29.07 -11.61
N PRO A 153 5.13 28.21 -11.56
CA PRO A 153 6.36 28.43 -12.32
C PRO A 153 6.09 28.40 -13.83
N LYS A 154 6.74 29.30 -14.57
CA LYS A 154 6.66 29.34 -16.05
C LYS A 154 7.17 28.02 -16.64
N GLY A 155 6.45 27.49 -17.64
CA GLY A 155 6.82 26.26 -18.35
C GLY A 155 6.17 24.96 -17.84
N VAL A 156 5.44 24.99 -16.72
CA VAL A 156 4.90 23.77 -16.11
C VAL A 156 3.39 23.67 -16.22
N LYS A 157 2.92 22.70 -17.02
CA LYS A 157 1.49 22.44 -17.26
C LYS A 157 1.03 21.20 -16.49
N GLY A 158 -0.02 21.33 -15.68
CA GLY A 158 -0.61 20.21 -14.92
C GLY A 158 -0.23 20.19 -13.43
N ARG A 159 -0.23 19.02 -12.80
CA ARG A 159 0.13 18.87 -11.38
C ARG A 159 1.65 19.01 -11.24
N TYR A 160 2.10 19.85 -10.32
CA TYR A 160 3.52 20.03 -10.02
C TYR A 160 3.75 19.97 -8.53
N THR A 161 4.96 19.57 -8.16
CA THR A 161 5.48 19.66 -6.79
C THR A 161 6.74 20.51 -6.83
N MET A 162 6.70 21.65 -6.15
CA MET A 162 7.88 22.48 -5.97
C MET A 162 8.73 21.86 -4.86
N VAL A 163 9.99 21.59 -5.16
CA VAL A 163 10.94 20.99 -4.22
C VAL A 163 12.01 22.01 -3.88
N ASP A 164 12.17 22.29 -2.60
CA ASP A 164 13.25 23.11 -2.07
C ASP A 164 14.31 22.23 -1.37
N ALA A 165 15.39 22.86 -0.89
CA ALA A 165 16.46 22.14 -0.23
C ALA A 165 16.05 21.57 1.14
N ARG A 166 15.08 22.18 1.83
CA ARG A 166 14.59 21.76 3.15
C ARG A 166 13.73 20.52 3.04
N MET A 167 12.75 20.53 2.14
CA MET A 167 11.89 19.41 1.78
C MET A 167 12.72 18.20 1.33
N ARG A 168 13.80 18.40 0.56
CA ARG A 168 14.70 17.29 0.19
C ARG A 168 15.39 16.66 1.39
N LYS A 169 15.76 17.46 2.40
CA LYS A 169 16.35 16.95 3.66
C LYS A 169 15.30 16.25 4.51
N GLU A 170 14.11 16.81 4.64
CA GLU A 170 12.99 16.25 5.41
C GLU A 170 12.46 14.94 4.81
N VAL A 171 12.50 14.75 3.50
CA VAL A 171 12.15 13.47 2.86
C VAL A 171 13.30 12.46 2.99
N ARG A 172 14.55 12.93 3.03
CA ARG A 172 15.72 12.05 3.15
C ARG A 172 15.91 11.52 4.58
N ALA A 173 15.71 12.34 5.61
CA ALA A 173 15.84 11.94 7.02
C ALA A 173 15.01 10.69 7.42
N PRO A 174 13.70 10.60 7.12
CA PRO A 174 12.90 9.39 7.40
C PRO A 174 13.29 8.22 6.51
N CYS A 175 13.99 8.46 5.40
CA CYS A 175 14.49 7.41 4.52
C CYS A 175 15.90 6.94 4.91
N SER A 176 16.69 7.78 5.61
CA SER A 176 18.06 7.50 6.04
C SER A 176 18.19 7.11 7.50
N HIS A 177 17.14 7.29 8.31
CA HIS A 177 17.08 6.72 9.65
C HIS A 177 16.48 5.31 9.54
N PRO A 178 17.30 4.24 9.45
CA PRO A 178 16.81 2.95 9.93
C PRO A 178 16.36 3.18 11.37
N ARG A 179 15.22 2.61 11.78
CA ARG A 179 14.80 2.65 13.19
C ARG A 179 15.86 1.95 14.04
N THR A 180 16.89 2.68 14.44
CA THR A 180 17.84 2.30 15.47
C THR A 180 17.30 2.92 16.74
N LEU A 181 16.50 2.15 17.48
CA LEU A 181 16.11 2.53 18.83
C LEU A 181 17.35 2.43 19.72
N ASP A 182 17.89 3.59 20.07
CA ASP A 182 18.52 4.02 21.31
C ASP A 182 19.04 2.92 22.27
N LEU A 183 20.33 2.60 22.16
CA LEU A 183 21.14 2.16 23.30
C LEU A 183 21.83 3.40 23.92
N SER A 184 21.14 4.15 24.76
CA SER A 184 21.79 5.10 25.69
C SER A 184 20.80 5.65 26.73
N VAL A 185 20.21 4.77 27.54
CA VAL A 185 19.72 5.14 28.88
C VAL A 185 20.02 3.97 29.80
N ILE A 186 21.27 3.84 30.23
CA ILE A 186 21.73 3.25 31.51
C ILE A 186 23.20 3.67 31.61
N THR A 187 23.49 4.70 32.40
CA THR A 187 24.67 4.85 33.28
C THR A 187 24.60 6.23 33.93
N ASP A 188 24.00 6.30 35.12
CA ASP A 188 24.51 7.12 36.22
C ASP A 188 23.81 6.72 37.51
N ALA A 189 24.47 5.85 38.27
CA ALA A 189 24.22 5.58 39.68
C ALA A 189 25.44 4.85 40.24
N SER A 190 26.44 5.61 40.68
CA SER A 190 27.38 5.20 41.73
C SER A 190 27.97 6.42 42.41
#